data_AF-A0A0L8IDB0-F1
#
_entry.id   AF-A0A0L8IDB0-F1
#
_cell.length_a   1.000
_cell.length_b   1.000
_cell.length_c   1.000
_cell.angle_alpha   90.00
_cell.angle_beta   90.00
_cell.angle_gamma   90.00
#
_symmetry.space_group_name_H-M   'P 1'
#
loop_
_entity.id
_entity.type
_entity.pdbx_description
1 polymer ?
#
loop_
_entity_poly.entity_id
_entity_poly.type
_entity_poly.pdbx_seq_one_letter_code
_entity_poly.pdbx_strand_id
1 'polypeptide(L)'
;MFNLLDNDVEQISQLQAFVEAITNYHKQSASILERLCETLDYKREDAVSRPKSDHVVKRVTSFRRSASPSPFNDDDGFGDAASSSSGGGYNFPSTASLGESVNKPKPCCKAMYDFEPENEGELGFSEGDIIDLIQKVDDNWFEGSIRG
;
A
#
# COMPACT_ATOMS: atom_id res chain seq x y z
N MET A 1 -57.90 4.15 45.12
CA MET A 1 -56.59 3.76 45.68
C MET A 1 -55.81 3.13 44.55
N PHE A 2 -54.66 3.68 44.19
CA PHE A 2 -53.78 3.09 43.17
C PHE A 2 -53.18 1.82 43.79
N ASN A 3 -53.42 0.66 43.18
CA ASN A 3 -52.85 -0.61 43.64
C ASN A 3 -51.34 -0.58 43.37
N LEU A 4 -50.58 -0.15 44.37
CA LEU A 4 -49.12 -0.11 44.36
C LEU A 4 -48.52 -1.46 43.94
N LEU A 5 -49.14 -2.58 44.35
CA LEU A 5 -48.74 -3.94 43.99
C LEU A 5 -48.93 -4.28 42.51
N ASP A 6 -49.96 -3.76 41.85
CA ASP A 6 -50.16 -4.00 40.40
C ASP A 6 -49.03 -3.32 39.60
N ASN A 7 -48.61 -2.13 40.05
CA ASN A 7 -47.51 -1.38 39.46
C ASN A 7 -46.14 -2.05 39.71
N ASP A 8 -45.93 -2.60 40.91
CA ASP A 8 -44.67 -3.29 41.25
C ASP A 8 -44.51 -4.60 40.45
N VAL A 9 -45.58 -5.38 40.27
CA VAL A 9 -45.54 -6.60 39.45
C VAL A 9 -45.25 -6.26 37.98
N GLU A 10 -45.88 -5.23 37.44
CA GLU A 10 -45.62 -4.74 36.08
C GLU A 10 -44.17 -4.24 35.92
N GLN A 11 -43.66 -3.47 36.87
CA GLN A 11 -42.27 -2.96 36.85
C GLN A 11 -41.25 -4.10 36.96
N ILE A 12 -41.48 -5.07 37.84
CA ILE A 12 -40.61 -6.26 37.97
C ILE A 12 -40.64 -7.07 36.66
N SER A 13 -41.81 -7.20 36.02
CA SER A 13 -41.94 -7.88 34.73
C SER A 13 -41.16 -7.14 33.62
N GLN A 14 -41.24 -5.81 33.57
CA GLN A 14 -40.48 -5.00 32.63
C GLN A 14 -38.97 -5.13 32.85
N LEU A 15 -38.51 -5.10 34.11
CA LEU A 15 -37.10 -5.27 34.45
C LEU A 15 -36.60 -6.67 34.08
N GLN A 16 -37.42 -7.71 34.31
CA GLN A 16 -37.11 -9.07 33.89
C GLN A 16 -36.96 -9.14 32.37
N ALA A 17 -37.93 -8.62 31.61
CA ALA A 17 -37.89 -8.63 30.15
C ALA A 17 -36.66 -7.87 29.62
N PHE A 18 -36.27 -6.78 30.27
CA PHE A 18 -35.07 -6.02 29.92
C PHE A 18 -33.78 -6.83 30.15
N VAL A 19 -33.66 -7.49 31.32
CA VAL A 19 -32.51 -8.35 31.63
C VAL A 19 -32.44 -9.54 30.66
N GLU A 20 -33.57 -10.14 30.32
CA GLU A 20 -33.63 -11.21 29.32
C GLU A 20 -33.18 -10.74 27.94
N ALA A 21 -33.62 -9.56 27.50
CA ALA A 21 -33.22 -8.97 26.23
C ALA A 21 -31.70 -8.70 26.18
N ILE A 22 -31.14 -8.10 27.23
CA ILE A 22 -29.68 -7.87 27.34
C ILE A 22 -28.92 -9.19 27.34
N THR A 23 -29.39 -10.18 28.10
CA THR A 23 -28.78 -11.50 28.16
C THR A 23 -28.77 -12.16 26.78
N ASN A 24 -29.87 -12.05 26.03
CA ASN A 24 -29.97 -12.59 24.68
C ASN A 24 -29.05 -11.86 23.70
N TYR A 25 -28.97 -10.53 23.77
CA TYR A 25 -28.04 -9.73 22.98
C TYR A 25 -26.59 -10.17 23.19
N HIS A 26 -26.15 -10.30 24.45
CA HIS A 26 -24.77 -10.73 24.73
C HIS A 26 -24.49 -12.16 24.27
N LYS A 27 -25.46 -13.07 24.37
CA LYS A 27 -25.32 -14.43 23.81
C LYS A 27 -25.14 -14.40 22.30
N GLN A 28 -25.90 -13.57 21.59
CA GLN A 28 -25.77 -13.42 20.14
C GLN A 28 -24.42 -12.81 19.75
N SER A 29 -24.00 -11.75 20.46
CA SER A 29 -22.69 -11.13 20.27
C SER A 29 -21.54 -12.13 20.47
N ALA A 30 -21.58 -12.90 21.56
CA ALA A 30 -20.59 -13.95 21.83
C ALA A 30 -20.56 -15.00 20.69
N SER A 31 -21.72 -15.46 20.24
CA SER A 31 -21.82 -16.44 19.15
C SER A 31 -21.26 -15.94 17.81
N ILE A 32 -21.38 -14.64 17.52
CA ILE A 32 -20.77 -14.03 16.33
C ILE A 32 -19.24 -14.00 16.47
N LEU A 33 -18.75 -13.58 17.64
CA LEU A 33 -17.32 -13.51 17.92
C LEU A 33 -16.67 -14.90 17.89
N GLU A 34 -17.32 -15.93 18.42
CA GLU A 34 -16.85 -17.32 18.33
C GLU A 34 -16.68 -17.77 16.87
N ARG A 35 -17.69 -17.56 16.02
CA ARG A 35 -17.59 -17.88 14.58
C ARG A 35 -16.46 -17.14 13.88
N LEU A 36 -16.24 -15.88 14.25
CA LEU A 36 -15.16 -15.07 13.70
C LEU A 36 -13.79 -15.62 14.15
N CYS A 37 -13.63 -15.99 15.42
CA CYS A 37 -12.43 -16.64 15.92
C CYS A 37 -12.12 -17.94 15.16
N GLU A 38 -13.12 -18.82 14.99
CA GLU A 38 -12.97 -20.06 14.20
C GLU A 38 -12.52 -19.78 12.76
N THR A 39 -13.12 -18.76 12.12
CA THR A 39 -12.76 -18.36 10.77
C THR A 39 -11.33 -17.83 10.68
N LEU A 40 -10.90 -17.05 11.66
CA LEU A 40 -9.54 -16.51 11.73
C LEU A 40 -8.52 -17.60 12.03
N ASP A 41 -8.85 -18.57 12.88
CA ASP A 41 -8.02 -19.73 13.16
C ASP A 41 -7.79 -20.56 11.90
N TYR A 42 -8.86 -20.85 11.15
CA TYR A 42 -8.76 -21.52 9.85
C TYR A 42 -7.89 -20.73 8.87
N LYS A 43 -8.09 -19.41 8.76
CA LYS A 43 -7.26 -18.55 7.89
C LYS A 43 -5.80 -18.50 8.32
N ARG A 44 -5.53 -18.50 9.63
CA ARG A 44 -4.17 -18.58 10.17
C ARG A 44 -3.53 -19.90 9.74
N GLU A 45 -4.22 -21.02 9.86
CA GLU A 45 -3.72 -22.33 9.45
C GLU A 45 -3.49 -22.42 7.93
N ASP A 46 -4.42 -21.94 7.09
CA ASP A 46 -4.23 -21.84 5.63
C ASP A 46 -3.00 -21.00 5.28
N ALA A 47 -2.87 -19.82 5.90
CA ALA A 47 -1.74 -18.92 5.67
C ALA A 47 -0.40 -19.51 6.11
N VAL A 48 -0.37 -20.29 7.21
CA VAL A 48 0.81 -21.01 7.66
C VAL A 48 1.18 -22.16 6.73
N SER A 49 0.17 -22.83 6.16
CA SER A 49 0.37 -23.97 5.24
C SER A 49 0.83 -23.54 3.84
N ARG A 50 0.59 -22.28 3.45
CA ARG A 50 1.04 -21.74 2.18
C ARG A 50 2.59 -21.71 2.14
N PRO A 51 3.22 -22.36 1.15
CA PRO A 51 4.67 -22.26 1.00
C PRO A 51 5.03 -20.79 0.72
N LYS A 52 5.94 -20.22 1.52
CA LYS A 52 6.50 -18.88 1.25
C LYS A 52 7.13 -18.92 -0.13
N SER A 53 6.54 -18.21 -1.09
CA SER A 53 7.17 -18.00 -2.39
C SER A 53 8.34 -17.05 -2.19
N ASP A 54 9.56 -17.59 -2.27
CA ASP A 54 10.77 -16.77 -2.33
C ASP A 54 10.62 -15.78 -3.49
N HIS A 55 10.40 -14.52 -3.13
CA HIS A 55 10.26 -13.43 -4.08
C HIS A 55 11.62 -13.12 -4.69
N VAL A 56 11.95 -13.81 -5.78
CA VAL A 56 13.14 -13.50 -6.57
C VAL A 56 12.89 -12.17 -7.28
N VAL A 57 13.49 -11.10 -6.75
CA VAL A 57 13.50 -9.78 -7.36
C VAL A 57 14.22 -9.88 -8.71
N LYS A 58 13.46 -10.00 -9.81
CA LYS A 58 14.04 -9.91 -11.15
C LYS A 58 14.42 -8.46 -11.42
N ARG A 59 15.72 -8.18 -11.34
CA ARG A 59 16.30 -6.88 -11.71
C ARG A 59 15.95 -6.62 -13.18
N VAL A 60 15.10 -5.62 -13.41
CA VAL A 60 14.67 -5.18 -14.75
C VAL A 60 15.91 -4.81 -15.54
N THR A 61 16.21 -5.57 -16.58
CA THR A 61 17.25 -5.23 -17.54
C THR A 61 16.79 -3.99 -18.30
N SER A 62 17.60 -2.94 -18.20
CA SER A 62 17.43 -1.65 -18.84
C SER A 62 16.99 -1.78 -20.30
N PHE A 63 15.86 -1.16 -20.60
CA PHE A 63 15.42 -0.77 -21.94
C PHE A 63 16.62 -0.31 -22.77
N ARG A 64 17.00 -1.06 -23.81
CA ARG A 64 17.91 -0.55 -24.85
C ARG A 64 17.20 0.60 -25.56
N ARG A 65 17.49 1.82 -25.13
CA ARG A 65 17.14 3.04 -25.84
C ARG A 65 18.14 3.24 -26.98
N SER A 66 17.62 3.77 -28.09
CA SER A 66 18.26 4.35 -29.27
C SER A 66 18.96 3.42 -30.27
N ALA A 67 18.27 3.17 -31.38
CA ALA A 67 18.87 3.27 -32.71
C ALA A 67 18.05 4.28 -33.53
N SER A 68 18.62 5.46 -33.74
CA SER A 68 18.22 6.39 -34.81
C SER A 68 19.45 7.24 -35.19
N PRO A 69 19.56 7.65 -36.46
CA PRO A 69 20.83 7.75 -37.18
C PRO A 69 21.38 9.19 -37.19
N SER A 70 22.67 9.34 -36.95
CA SER A 70 23.38 10.62 -37.07
C SER A 70 23.69 10.93 -38.54
N PRO A 71 23.32 12.11 -39.06
CA PRO A 71 23.83 12.60 -40.34
C PRO A 71 25.14 13.36 -40.13
N PHE A 72 25.93 13.43 -41.20
CA PHE A 72 27.05 14.35 -41.40
C PHE A 72 28.34 14.06 -40.62
N ASN A 73 29.40 13.70 -41.35
CA ASN A 73 30.71 14.38 -41.31
C ASN A 73 31.59 13.85 -42.45
N ASP A 74 31.89 14.76 -43.37
CA ASP A 74 32.94 14.66 -44.37
C ASP A 74 34.35 14.74 -43.74
N ASP A 75 35.31 14.19 -44.47
CA ASP A 75 36.72 14.60 -44.58
C ASP A 75 37.67 14.33 -43.40
N ASP A 76 38.56 13.35 -43.57
CA ASP A 76 39.97 13.59 -43.92
C ASP A 76 40.80 12.30 -43.78
N GLY A 77 41.56 11.97 -44.82
CA GLY A 77 42.44 10.81 -44.86
C GLY A 77 43.83 11.08 -44.27
N PHE A 78 44.37 10.11 -43.52
CA PHE A 78 45.80 9.78 -43.48
C PHE A 78 46.05 8.53 -42.62
N GLY A 79 46.95 7.63 -43.06
CA GLY A 79 47.80 6.86 -42.14
C GLY A 79 47.60 5.34 -42.09
N ASP A 80 48.61 4.65 -42.62
CA ASP A 80 48.83 3.20 -42.67
C ASP A 80 49.06 2.50 -41.31
N ALA A 81 48.76 1.20 -41.35
CA ALA A 81 49.49 0.06 -40.76
C ALA A 81 50.06 0.13 -39.32
N ALA A 82 49.46 -0.75 -38.50
CA ALA A 82 50.12 -1.73 -37.63
C ALA A 82 50.84 -1.27 -36.34
N SER A 83 50.80 -2.20 -35.38
CA SER A 83 51.60 -2.30 -34.14
C SER A 83 50.89 -1.84 -32.85
N SER A 84 50.25 -2.83 -32.22
CA SER A 84 50.45 -3.23 -30.82
C SER A 84 50.86 -2.17 -29.79
N SER A 85 50.07 -2.01 -28.73
CA SER A 85 50.37 -2.57 -27.40
C SER A 85 49.60 -1.84 -26.27
N SER A 86 49.39 -2.58 -25.18
CA SER A 86 49.40 -2.07 -23.81
C SER A 86 48.16 -1.34 -23.26
N GLY A 87 47.27 -2.13 -22.64
CA GLY A 87 46.86 -2.03 -21.23
C GLY A 87 46.51 -0.69 -20.57
N GLY A 88 45.35 -0.66 -19.90
CA GLY A 88 44.98 0.32 -18.87
C GLY A 88 43.47 0.60 -18.95
N GLY A 89 42.63 0.24 -17.99
CA GLY A 89 42.72 0.62 -16.58
C GLY A 89 41.78 1.80 -16.35
N TYR A 90 40.47 1.54 -16.20
CA TYR A 90 39.48 2.59 -15.95
C TYR A 90 39.52 3.03 -14.47
N ASN A 91 40.25 4.11 -14.24
CA ASN A 91 40.09 4.97 -13.08
C ASN A 91 38.74 5.71 -13.17
N PHE A 92 37.86 5.48 -12.21
CA PHE A 92 36.72 6.36 -11.95
C PHE A 92 37.16 7.49 -11.03
N PRO A 93 37.06 8.78 -11.42
CA PRO A 93 37.20 9.86 -10.47
C PRO A 93 35.84 10.08 -9.78
N SER A 94 35.86 10.01 -8.45
CA SER A 94 34.76 10.53 -7.63
C SER A 94 34.95 12.04 -7.39
N THR A 95 33.82 12.68 -7.09
CA THR A 95 33.64 13.94 -6.36
C THR A 95 34.01 15.26 -7.05
N ALA A 96 32.98 16.00 -7.46
CA ALA A 96 32.92 17.45 -7.23
C ALA A 96 31.44 17.89 -7.17
N SER A 97 31.06 18.37 -5.98
CA SER A 97 29.76 18.95 -5.65
C SER A 97 29.55 20.31 -6.31
N LEU A 98 28.41 20.50 -6.98
CA LEU A 98 27.82 21.80 -7.20
C LEU A 98 26.33 21.70 -6.87
N GLY A 99 25.87 22.61 -6.01
CA GLY A 99 24.56 22.55 -5.38
C GLY A 99 23.42 22.67 -6.37
N GLU A 100 22.59 21.62 -6.39
CA GLU A 100 21.19 21.70 -6.75
C GLU A 100 20.47 20.89 -5.68
N SER A 101 19.45 21.48 -5.05
CA SER A 101 18.61 20.74 -4.11
C SER A 101 18.04 19.55 -4.87
N VAL A 102 18.62 18.38 -4.65
CA VAL A 102 18.22 17.14 -5.30
C VAL A 102 16.78 16.90 -4.88
N ASN A 103 15.84 17.27 -5.76
CA ASN A 103 14.43 16.93 -5.68
C ASN A 103 14.36 15.41 -5.72
N LYS A 104 14.48 14.78 -4.54
CA LYS A 104 14.20 13.37 -4.38
C LYS A 104 12.77 13.19 -4.88
N PRO A 105 12.51 12.26 -5.83
CA PRO A 105 11.15 12.01 -6.27
C PRO A 105 10.32 11.66 -5.03
N LYS A 106 9.27 12.44 -4.78
CA LYS A 106 8.31 12.12 -3.71
C LYS A 106 7.65 10.79 -4.08
N PRO A 107 7.42 9.89 -3.11
CA PRO A 107 6.69 8.67 -3.38
C PRO A 107 5.27 9.03 -3.82
N CYS A 108 4.84 8.47 -4.94
CA CYS A 108 3.49 8.66 -5.47
C CYS A 108 2.95 7.34 -6.00
N CYS A 109 1.62 7.21 -6.05
CA CYS A 109 0.96 6.09 -6.70
C CYS A 109 -0.09 6.59 -7.70
N LYS A 110 -0.55 5.69 -8.56
CA LYS A 110 -1.66 5.94 -9.48
C LYS A 110 -2.86 5.13 -9.02
N ALA A 111 -4.01 5.79 -8.88
CA ALA A 111 -5.28 5.13 -8.59
C ALA A 111 -5.65 4.18 -9.74
N MET A 112 -5.95 2.94 -9.39
CA MET A 112 -6.38 1.92 -10.35
C MET A 112 -7.90 1.90 -10.54
N TYR A 113 -8.65 2.49 -9.61
CA TYR A 113 -10.10 2.54 -9.57
C TYR A 113 -10.55 3.83 -8.89
N ASP A 114 -11.82 4.19 -9.09
CA ASP A 114 -12.47 5.25 -8.33
C ASP A 114 -12.65 4.84 -6.86
N PHE A 115 -12.55 5.81 -5.96
CA PHE A 115 -12.77 5.64 -4.53
C PHE A 115 -13.61 6.80 -3.99
N GLU A 116 -14.82 6.47 -3.53
CA GLU A 116 -15.70 7.39 -2.82
C GLU A 116 -15.43 7.27 -1.30
N PRO A 117 -15.07 8.38 -0.62
CA PRO A 117 -14.79 8.35 0.80
C PRO A 117 -16.08 8.15 1.60
N GLU A 118 -16.05 7.25 2.58
CA GLU A 118 -17.18 6.95 3.46
C GLU A 118 -17.07 7.67 4.81
N ASN A 119 -15.82 7.91 5.26
CA ASN A 119 -15.54 8.54 6.55
C ASN A 119 -14.84 9.91 6.42
N GLU A 120 -15.02 10.75 7.43
CA GLU A 120 -14.30 12.02 7.54
C GLU A 120 -12.79 11.76 7.74
N GLY A 121 -11.96 12.24 6.81
CA GLY A 121 -10.51 12.02 6.79
C GLY A 121 -10.01 11.07 5.71
N GLU A 122 -10.92 10.42 4.97
CA GLU A 122 -10.55 9.62 3.79
C GLU A 122 -10.38 10.51 2.55
N LEU A 123 -9.41 10.13 1.70
CA LEU A 123 -9.12 10.85 0.46
C LEU A 123 -9.95 10.25 -0.69
N GLY A 124 -10.91 11.00 -1.22
CA GLY A 124 -11.63 10.61 -2.44
C GLY A 124 -10.81 10.88 -3.70
N PHE A 125 -10.79 9.94 -4.65
CA PHE A 125 -10.06 10.05 -5.91
C PHE A 125 -10.68 9.21 -7.03
N SER A 126 -10.31 9.50 -8.28
CA SER A 126 -10.78 8.76 -9.46
C SER A 126 -9.69 7.87 -10.07
N GLU A 127 -10.08 6.86 -10.85
CA GLU A 127 -9.16 6.03 -11.62
C GLU A 127 -8.22 6.91 -12.44
N GLY A 128 -6.93 6.65 -12.28
CA GLY A 128 -5.87 7.30 -13.01
C GLY A 128 -5.30 8.55 -12.34
N ASP A 129 -5.88 9.01 -11.24
CA ASP A 129 -5.33 10.08 -10.43
C ASP A 129 -3.95 9.70 -9.84
N ILE A 130 -3.07 10.69 -9.76
CA ILE A 130 -1.74 10.54 -9.12
C ILE A 130 -1.82 11.10 -7.70
N ILE A 131 -1.58 10.24 -6.73
CA ILE A 131 -1.65 10.55 -5.30
C ILE A 131 -0.24 10.60 -4.76
N ASP A 132 0.12 11.72 -4.13
CA ASP A 132 1.38 11.85 -3.41
C ASP A 132 1.26 11.14 -2.06
N LEU A 133 2.16 10.19 -1.79
CA LEU A 133 2.17 9.44 -0.55
C LEU A 133 2.95 10.22 0.52
N ILE A 134 2.33 10.44 1.67
CA ILE A 134 2.91 11.16 2.81
C ILE A 134 3.46 10.16 3.82
N GLN A 135 2.62 9.21 4.26
CA GLN A 135 2.97 8.26 5.31
C GLN A 135 2.25 6.91 5.11
N LYS A 136 2.92 5.80 5.45
CA LYS A 136 2.26 4.50 5.59
C LYS A 136 1.62 4.43 6.97
N VAL A 137 0.30 4.21 7.02
CA VAL A 137 -0.43 4.04 8.29
C VAL A 137 -0.30 2.58 8.74
N ASP A 138 -0.58 1.64 7.85
CA ASP A 138 -0.44 0.20 8.06
C ASP A 138 -0.27 -0.55 6.72
N ASP A 139 -0.41 -1.87 6.71
CA ASP A 139 -0.24 -2.70 5.50
C ASP A 139 -1.32 -2.47 4.42
N ASN A 140 -2.44 -1.86 4.77
CA ASN A 140 -3.58 -1.62 3.89
C ASN A 140 -3.84 -0.14 3.62
N TRP A 141 -3.30 0.77 4.45
CA TRP A 141 -3.61 2.20 4.40
C TRP A 141 -2.38 3.10 4.30
N PHE A 142 -2.51 4.13 3.47
CA PHE A 142 -1.55 5.23 3.33
C PHE A 142 -2.26 6.56 3.47
N GLU A 143 -1.57 7.50 4.11
CA GLU A 143 -1.90 8.91 4.08
C GLU A 143 -1.28 9.54 2.83
N GLY A 144 -2.06 10.35 2.12
CA GLY A 144 -1.62 11.00 0.89
C GLY A 144 -2.43 12.25 0.58
N SER A 145 -1.99 12.96 -0.46
CA SER A 145 -2.63 14.19 -0.94
C SER A 145 -2.81 14.15 -2.45
N ILE A 146 -3.91 14.72 -2.93
CA ILE A 146 -4.18 14.89 -4.36
C ILE A 146 -4.42 16.36 -4.66
N ARG A 147 -3.67 16.91 -5.62
CA ARG A 147 -3.78 18.33 -6.05
C ARG A 147 -3.49 19.37 -4.95
N GLY A 148 -2.69 19.00 -3.94
CA GLY A 148 -2.20 19.91 -2.89
C GLY A 148 -2.96 19.74 -1.59
#